data_AF-A0AAP0R102-F1
#
_entry.id   AF-A0AAP0R102-F1
#
_cell.length_a   1.000
_cell.length_b   1.000
_cell.length_c   1.000
_cell.angle_alpha   90.00
_cell.angle_beta   90.00
_cell.angle_gamma   90.00
#
_symmetry.space_group_name_H-M   'P 1'
#
loop_
_entity.id
_entity.type
_entity.pdbx_description
1 polymer ?
#
loop_
_entity_poly.entity_id
_entity_poly.type
_entity_poly.pdbx_seq_one_letter_code
_entity_poly.pdbx_strand_id
1 'polypeptide(L)'
;MFYGSVVWDPWLIVAQIVCLQCFYYLTLGVFVSIFVGTRVSHMSLVYFFDFATVTASTVTGWCVIASILLTSVAGAGYMFHLIERAKKCLDFSATVYIIHLFICIVYGGWPSSITWWVVNGTGLALMALLGEYLCIRRELREIPIPRYRSSKNIFQYML
;
A
#
# COMPACT_ATOMS: atom_id res chain seq x y z
N MET A 1 10.86 29.80 -10.05
CA MET A 1 11.62 28.79 -10.84
C MET A 1 11.18 27.42 -10.34
N PHE A 2 10.20 26.82 -11.02
CA PHE A 2 9.27 25.82 -10.45
C PHE A 2 9.35 24.49 -11.20
N TYR A 3 10.57 24.06 -11.51
CA TYR A 3 10.91 22.72 -12.00
C TYR A 3 12.43 22.55 -11.79
N GLY A 4 12.87 22.70 -10.53
CA GLY A 4 14.19 22.22 -10.16
C GLY A 4 14.17 20.71 -10.32
N SER A 5 15.14 20.16 -11.04
CA SER A 5 15.37 18.73 -11.15
C SER A 5 14.94 17.99 -9.89
N VAL A 6 14.08 16.98 -10.03
CA VAL A 6 14.11 15.89 -9.05
C VAL A 6 15.54 15.35 -9.10
N VAL A 7 16.41 15.87 -8.23
CA VAL A 7 17.73 15.29 -8.02
C VAL A 7 17.41 13.87 -7.62
N TRP A 8 17.87 12.91 -8.43
CA TRP A 8 17.65 11.51 -8.15
C TRP A 8 18.42 11.21 -6.86
N ASP A 9 17.72 11.31 -5.74
CA ASP A 9 18.24 11.03 -4.41
C ASP A 9 17.80 9.61 -4.04
N PRO A 10 18.60 8.58 -4.38
CA PRO A 10 18.24 7.18 -4.12
C PRO A 10 18.00 6.92 -2.65
N TRP A 11 18.62 7.72 -1.77
CA TRP A 11 18.41 7.67 -0.33
C TRP A 11 16.96 7.92 0.06
N LEU A 12 16.25 8.84 -0.61
CA LEU A 12 14.84 9.12 -0.33
C LEU A 12 13.95 7.93 -0.72
N ILE A 13 14.24 7.28 -1.85
CA ILE A 13 13.49 6.09 -2.29
C ILE A 13 13.70 4.95 -1.29
N VAL A 14 14.94 4.71 -0.86
CA VAL A 14 15.23 3.69 0.15
C VAL A 14 14.54 4.00 1.47
N ALA A 15 14.58 5.25 1.92
CA ALA A 15 13.88 5.67 3.14
C ALA A 15 12.36 5.48 3.03
N GLN A 16 11.76 5.76 1.87
CA GLN A 16 10.35 5.49 1.60
C GLN A 16 10.03 4.00 1.66
N ILE A 17 10.85 3.14 1.05
CA ILE A 17 10.68 1.67 1.13
C ILE A 17 10.74 1.23 2.60
N VAL A 18 11.79 1.61 3.34
CA VAL A 18 11.99 1.21 4.74
C VAL A 18 10.84 1.70 5.63
N CYS A 19 10.43 2.96 5.48
CA CYS A 19 9.32 3.54 6.20
C CYS A 19 8.02 2.76 5.95
N LEU A 20 7.78 2.41 4.70
CA LEU A 20 6.58 1.69 4.29
C LEU A 20 6.57 0.24 4.79
N GLN A 21 7.73 -0.43 4.83
CA GLN A 21 7.89 -1.73 5.48
C GLN A 21 7.55 -1.65 6.97
N CYS A 22 8.10 -0.66 7.68
CA CYS A 22 7.83 -0.47 9.10
C CYS A 22 6.33 -0.27 9.36
N PHE A 23 5.66 0.60 8.60
CA PHE A 23 4.24 0.82 8.74
C PHE A 23 3.41 -0.43 8.42
N TYR A 24 3.79 -1.18 7.38
CA TYR A 24 3.11 -2.43 7.03
C TYR A 24 3.18 -3.45 8.18
N TYR A 25 4.37 -3.72 8.73
CA TYR A 25 4.52 -4.67 9.84
C TYR A 25 3.88 -4.19 11.15
N LEU A 26 3.93 -2.89 11.45
CA LEU A 26 3.25 -2.32 12.61
C LEU A 26 1.74 -2.49 12.50
N THR A 27 1.15 -2.15 11.35
CA THR A 27 -0.29 -2.30 11.14
C THR A 27 -0.73 -3.75 11.12
N LEU A 28 0.03 -4.63 10.44
CA LEU A 28 -0.21 -6.07 10.48
C LEU A 28 -0.20 -6.58 11.92
N GLY A 29 0.78 -6.15 12.72
CA GLY A 29 0.89 -6.57 14.11
C GLY A 29 -0.21 -6.07 15.02
N VAL A 30 -0.67 -4.83 14.80
CA VAL A 30 -1.84 -4.29 15.50
C VAL A 30 -3.10 -5.08 15.13
N PHE A 31 -3.36 -5.31 13.85
CA PHE A 31 -4.54 -6.07 13.42
C PHE A 31 -4.51 -7.51 13.90
N VAL A 32 -3.39 -8.22 13.72
CA VAL A 32 -3.23 -9.58 14.25
C VAL A 32 -3.39 -9.58 15.77
N SER A 33 -2.88 -8.57 16.48
CA SER A 33 -3.07 -8.46 17.93
C SER A 33 -4.53 -8.30 18.34
N ILE A 34 -5.31 -7.50 17.62
CA ILE A 34 -6.72 -7.28 17.90
C ILE A 34 -7.54 -8.53 17.54
N PHE A 35 -7.34 -9.11 16.35
CA PHE A 35 -8.16 -10.23 15.89
C PHE A 35 -7.77 -11.57 16.51
N VAL A 36 -6.47 -11.88 16.57
CA VAL A 36 -5.96 -13.18 17.06
C VAL A 36 -5.66 -13.11 18.57
N GLY A 37 -5.19 -11.97 19.09
CA GLY A 37 -4.85 -11.82 20.51
C GLY A 37 -6.06 -11.79 21.44
N THR A 38 -7.23 -11.46 20.93
CA THR A 38 -8.50 -11.63 21.67
C THR A 38 -8.94 -13.08 21.75
N ARG A 39 -8.31 -14.00 20.99
CA ARG A 39 -8.67 -15.42 20.89
C ARG A 39 -7.63 -16.36 21.48
N VAL A 40 -6.35 -15.97 21.51
CA VAL A 40 -5.23 -16.84 21.91
C VAL A 40 -4.45 -16.19 23.05
N SER A 41 -4.12 -16.97 24.09
CA SER A 41 -3.41 -16.50 25.29
C SER A 41 -1.91 -16.25 25.08
N HIS A 42 -1.30 -16.85 24.05
CA HIS A 42 0.10 -16.68 23.71
C HIS A 42 0.26 -16.19 22.26
N MET A 43 0.70 -14.95 22.12
CA MET A 43 1.00 -14.36 20.82
C MET A 43 2.40 -14.76 20.38
N SER A 44 2.47 -15.52 19.29
CA SER A 44 3.73 -15.97 18.69
C SER A 44 3.90 -15.40 17.28
N LEU A 45 5.16 -15.23 16.85
CA LEU A 45 5.54 -14.79 15.51
C LEU A 45 5.06 -15.76 14.41
N VAL A 46 4.66 -16.96 14.79
CA VAL A 46 4.03 -17.96 13.91
C VAL A 46 2.80 -17.36 13.20
N TYR A 47 1.97 -16.57 13.87
CA TYR A 47 0.79 -15.94 13.24
C TYR A 47 1.13 -14.85 12.21
N PHE A 48 2.39 -14.40 12.18
CA PHE A 48 2.86 -13.37 11.26
C PHE A 48 3.54 -13.95 10.03
N PHE A 49 4.37 -14.97 10.22
CA PHE A 49 5.30 -15.44 9.19
C PHE A 49 5.09 -16.88 8.76
N ASP A 50 4.34 -17.68 9.51
CA ASP A 50 4.09 -19.08 9.16
C ASP A 50 2.94 -19.19 8.15
N PHE A 51 3.26 -19.75 6.99
CA PHE A 51 2.32 -19.99 5.90
C PHE A 51 1.19 -20.95 6.31
N ALA A 52 1.43 -21.85 7.29
CA ALA A 52 0.42 -22.80 7.75
C ALA A 52 -0.76 -22.11 8.46
N THR A 53 -0.52 -20.92 9.03
CA THR A 53 -1.57 -20.14 9.71
C THR A 53 -2.55 -19.49 8.74
N VAL A 54 -2.15 -19.28 7.48
CA VAL A 54 -3.00 -18.74 6.41
C VAL A 54 -3.84 -19.85 5.79
N THR A 55 -4.81 -20.32 6.56
CA THR A 55 -5.71 -21.43 6.21
C THR A 55 -7.17 -20.96 6.25
N ALA A 56 -7.94 -21.23 5.19
CA ALA A 56 -9.37 -20.87 5.10
C ALA A 56 -10.28 -21.82 5.90
N SER A 57 -9.73 -22.88 6.50
CA SER A 57 -10.48 -23.90 7.25
C SER A 57 -10.65 -23.55 8.73
N THR A 58 -9.88 -22.62 9.27
CA THR A 58 -9.90 -22.28 10.70
C THR A 58 -10.31 -20.83 10.92
N VAL A 59 -11.06 -20.57 11.99
CA VAL A 59 -11.50 -19.21 12.35
C VAL A 59 -10.30 -18.29 12.61
N THR A 60 -9.23 -18.83 13.20
CA THR A 60 -7.97 -18.10 13.40
C THR A 60 -7.31 -17.73 12.08
N GLY A 61 -7.32 -18.61 11.08
CA GLY A 61 -6.80 -18.31 9.74
C GLY A 61 -7.63 -17.24 9.04
N TRP A 62 -8.96 -17.25 9.17
CA TRP A 62 -9.82 -16.16 8.69
C TRP A 62 -9.49 -14.81 9.35
N CYS A 63 -9.20 -14.80 10.65
CA CYS A 63 -8.74 -13.60 11.37
C CYS A 63 -7.40 -13.08 10.82
N VAL A 64 -6.46 -13.96 10.49
CA VAL A 64 -5.18 -13.59 9.86
C VAL A 64 -5.41 -13.03 8.45
N ILE A 65 -6.24 -13.68 7.63
CA ILE A 65 -6.60 -13.21 6.29
C ILE A 65 -7.24 -11.81 6.35
N ALA A 66 -8.22 -11.62 7.24
CA ALA A 66 -8.84 -10.31 7.46
C ALA A 66 -7.82 -9.25 7.87
N SER A 67 -6.87 -9.60 8.74
CA SER A 67 -5.79 -8.71 9.17
C SER A 67 -4.89 -8.31 8.00
N ILE A 68 -4.52 -9.25 7.12
CA ILE A 68 -3.70 -8.97 5.92
C ILE A 68 -4.44 -8.05 4.94
N LEU A 69 -5.73 -8.29 4.71
CA LEU A 69 -6.54 -7.45 3.82
C LEU A 69 -6.72 -6.03 4.37
N LEU A 70 -7.00 -5.89 5.67
CA LEU A 70 -7.10 -4.58 6.32
C LEU A 70 -5.77 -3.84 6.31
N THR A 71 -4.66 -4.56 6.54
CA THR A 71 -3.30 -4.02 6.42
C THR A 71 -3.02 -3.54 5.01
N SER A 72 -3.50 -4.24 3.97
CA SER A 72 -3.34 -3.83 2.57
C SER A 72 -4.06 -2.51 2.27
N VAL A 73 -5.26 -2.33 2.82
CA VAL A 73 -6.04 -1.09 2.69
C VAL A 73 -5.36 0.07 3.44
N ALA A 74 -4.88 -0.18 4.66
CA ALA A 74 -4.11 0.82 5.41
C ALA A 74 -2.80 1.17 4.68
N GLY A 75 -2.13 0.17 4.12
CA GLY A 75 -0.94 0.28 3.26
C GLY A 75 -1.17 1.21 2.08
N ALA A 76 -2.29 1.06 1.36
CA ALA A 76 -2.66 1.97 0.27
C ALA A 76 -2.81 3.43 0.75
N GLY A 77 -3.32 3.64 1.97
CA GLY A 77 -3.40 4.96 2.60
C GLY A 77 -2.03 5.58 2.88
N TYR A 78 -1.09 4.79 3.40
CA TYR A 78 0.29 5.26 3.61
C TYR A 78 1.00 5.56 2.29
N MET A 79 0.79 4.71 1.28
CA MET A 79 1.31 4.93 -0.08
C MET A 79 0.81 6.23 -0.68
N PHE A 80 -0.48 6.51 -0.54
CA PHE A 80 -1.08 7.77 -0.99
C PHE A 80 -0.42 9.01 -0.35
N HIS A 81 0.05 8.91 0.89
CA HIS A 81 0.69 10.03 1.58
C HIS A 81 2.17 10.18 1.19
N LEU A 82 2.88 9.07 1.00
CA LEU A 82 4.33 9.05 0.73
C LEU A 82 4.69 9.21 -0.76
N ILE A 83 3.81 8.80 -1.67
CA ILE A 83 4.10 8.71 -3.11
C ILE A 83 3.26 9.74 -3.87
N GLU A 84 3.92 10.68 -4.54
CA GLU A 84 3.25 11.70 -5.38
C GLU A 84 2.87 11.18 -6.77
N ARG A 85 3.49 10.10 -7.25
CA ARG A 85 3.31 9.61 -8.62
C ARG A 85 2.77 8.18 -8.67
N ALA A 86 1.57 8.01 -9.24
CA ALA A 86 0.86 6.73 -9.35
C ALA A 86 1.68 5.61 -10.01
N LYS A 87 2.48 5.93 -11.03
CA LYS A 87 3.29 4.95 -11.80
C LYS A 87 4.33 4.18 -10.97
N LYS A 88 4.63 4.62 -9.75
CA LYS A 88 5.57 3.96 -8.84
C LYS A 88 4.89 3.11 -7.76
N CYS A 89 3.58 3.23 -7.62
CA CYS A 89 2.83 2.55 -6.57
C CYS A 89 2.90 1.02 -6.70
N LEU A 90 2.82 0.49 -7.91
CA LEU A 90 2.96 -0.96 -8.15
C LEU A 90 4.35 -1.47 -7.72
N ASP A 91 5.42 -0.75 -8.09
CA ASP A 91 6.80 -1.12 -7.73
C ASP A 91 6.96 -1.20 -6.20
N PHE A 92 6.50 -0.19 -5.46
CA PHE A 92 6.59 -0.18 -4.00
C PHE A 92 5.74 -1.28 -3.35
N SER A 93 4.49 -1.49 -3.78
CA SER A 93 3.64 -2.57 -3.26
C SER A 93 4.27 -3.93 -3.50
N ALA A 94 4.81 -4.17 -4.71
CA ALA A 94 5.53 -5.39 -5.02
C ALA A 94 6.74 -5.61 -4.10
N THR A 95 7.54 -4.58 -3.81
CA THR A 95 8.69 -4.73 -2.88
C THR A 95 8.26 -5.15 -1.47
N VAL A 96 7.11 -4.67 -0.98
CA VAL A 96 6.55 -5.10 0.32
C VAL A 96 6.28 -6.59 0.33
N TYR A 97 5.50 -7.06 -0.63
CA TYR A 97 5.10 -8.45 -0.71
C TYR A 97 6.25 -9.39 -1.05
N ILE A 98 7.23 -8.96 -1.84
CA ILE A 98 8.45 -9.71 -2.12
C ILE A 98 9.29 -9.89 -0.85
N ILE A 99 9.48 -8.83 -0.06
CA ILE A 99 10.21 -8.91 1.20
C ILE A 99 9.45 -9.79 2.20
N HIS A 100 8.12 -9.66 2.28
CA HIS A 100 7.29 -10.50 3.12
C HIS A 100 7.43 -11.98 2.73
N LEU A 101 7.37 -12.29 1.43
CA LEU A 101 7.60 -13.64 0.91
C LEU A 101 8.99 -14.18 1.30
N PHE A 102 10.04 -13.36 1.18
CA PHE A 102 11.38 -13.77 1.59
C PHE A 102 11.45 -14.12 3.07
N ILE A 103 10.83 -13.30 3.93
CA ILE A 103 10.79 -13.56 5.37
C ILE A 103 10.00 -14.84 5.68
N CYS A 104 8.86 -15.06 5.02
CA CYS A 104 8.09 -16.30 5.13
C CYS A 104 8.93 -17.53 4.73
N ILE A 105 9.72 -17.44 3.66
CA ILE A 105 10.64 -18.51 3.23
C ILE A 105 11.68 -18.80 4.32
N VAL A 106 12.27 -17.78 4.92
CA VAL A 106 13.28 -17.95 5.98
C VAL A 106 12.67 -18.55 7.26
N TYR A 107 11.44 -18.19 7.60
CA TYR A 107 10.78 -18.66 8.82
C TYR A 107 10.18 -20.06 8.72
N GLY A 108 9.44 -20.36 7.64
CA GLY A 108 8.67 -21.60 7.48
C GLY A 108 9.11 -22.47 6.30
N GLY A 109 9.99 -21.97 5.43
CA GLY A 109 10.30 -22.60 4.16
C GLY A 109 9.35 -22.18 3.04
N TRP A 110 9.39 -22.89 1.91
CA TRP A 110 8.64 -22.51 0.72
C TRP A 110 7.12 -22.62 0.91
N PRO A 111 6.33 -21.54 0.71
CA PRO A 111 4.89 -21.60 0.87
C PRO A 111 4.25 -22.45 -0.24
N SER A 112 3.92 -23.69 0.09
CA SER A 112 3.22 -24.62 -0.81
C SER A 112 1.70 -24.44 -0.82
N SER A 113 1.16 -23.61 0.09
CA SER A 113 -0.28 -23.35 0.21
C SER A 113 -0.78 -22.37 -0.84
N ILE A 114 -1.71 -22.81 -1.69
CA ILE A 114 -2.38 -21.94 -2.69
C ILE A 114 -3.14 -20.79 -2.01
N THR A 115 -3.74 -21.03 -0.83
CA THR A 115 -4.46 -20.00 -0.08
C THR A 115 -3.54 -18.85 0.30
N TRP A 116 -2.30 -19.13 0.69
CA TRP A 116 -1.31 -18.11 1.00
C TRP A 116 -1.01 -17.22 -0.22
N TRP A 117 -0.83 -17.84 -1.40
CA TRP A 117 -0.59 -17.11 -2.66
C TRP A 117 -1.79 -16.24 -3.05
N VAL A 118 -3.01 -16.75 -2.93
CA VAL A 118 -4.23 -15.99 -3.23
C VAL A 118 -4.39 -14.81 -2.29
N VAL A 119 -4.15 -14.99 -0.98
CA VAL A 119 -4.32 -13.92 0.02
C VAL A 119 -3.26 -12.84 -0.15
N ASN A 120 -1.99 -13.21 -0.34
CA ASN A 120 -0.93 -12.23 -0.57
C ASN A 120 -1.05 -11.57 -1.95
N GLY A 121 -1.44 -12.32 -2.97
CA GLY A 121 -1.71 -11.79 -4.31
C GLY A 121 -2.88 -10.80 -4.33
N THR A 122 -3.97 -11.12 -3.63
CA THR A 122 -5.11 -10.20 -3.48
C THR A 122 -4.74 -8.98 -2.63
N GLY A 123 -3.97 -9.15 -1.56
CA GLY A 123 -3.43 -8.04 -0.77
C GLY A 123 -2.53 -7.10 -1.59
N LEU A 124 -1.62 -7.64 -2.41
CA LEU A 124 -0.78 -6.87 -3.33
C LEU A 124 -1.63 -6.10 -4.32
N ALA A 125 -2.60 -6.77 -4.96
CA ALA A 125 -3.48 -6.15 -5.94
C ALA A 125 -4.33 -5.04 -5.30
N LEU A 126 -4.89 -5.27 -4.11
CA LEU A 126 -5.66 -4.26 -3.38
C LEU A 126 -4.79 -3.05 -3.04
N MET A 127 -3.61 -3.27 -2.46
CA MET A 127 -2.71 -2.20 -2.09
C MET A 127 -2.25 -1.39 -3.31
N ALA A 128 -1.90 -2.06 -4.42
CA ALA A 128 -1.49 -1.43 -5.66
C ALA A 128 -2.63 -0.65 -6.33
N LEU A 129 -3.78 -1.30 -6.55
CA LEU A 129 -4.92 -0.69 -7.25
C LEU A 129 -5.54 0.46 -6.44
N LEU A 130 -5.70 0.31 -5.12
CA LEU A 130 -6.21 1.38 -4.27
C LEU A 130 -5.21 2.54 -4.19
N GLY A 131 -3.91 2.25 -4.07
CA GLY A 131 -2.87 3.28 -4.05
C GLY A 131 -2.83 4.05 -5.37
N GLU A 132 -2.86 3.36 -6.51
CA GLU A 132 -2.95 3.97 -7.84
C GLU A 132 -4.21 4.81 -8.00
N TYR A 133 -5.36 4.27 -7.62
CA TYR A 133 -6.66 4.94 -7.72
C TYR A 133 -6.68 6.25 -6.94
N LEU A 134 -6.18 6.25 -5.70
CA LEU A 134 -6.10 7.44 -4.86
C LEU A 134 -5.13 8.47 -5.43
N CYS A 135 -3.99 8.03 -5.96
CA CYS A 135 -3.00 8.91 -6.60
C CYS A 135 -3.57 9.58 -7.86
N ILE A 136 -4.26 8.82 -8.73
CA ILE A 136 -4.90 9.35 -9.94
C ILE A 136 -5.99 10.37 -9.58
N ARG A 137 -6.79 10.08 -8.55
CA ARG A 137 -7.81 11.03 -8.07
C ARG A 137 -7.21 12.35 -7.60
N ARG A 138 -6.00 12.35 -7.03
CA ARG A 138 -5.29 13.57 -6.62
C ARG A 138 -4.79 14.36 -7.82
N GLU A 139 -4.14 13.69 -8.77
CA GLU A 139 -3.64 14.31 -10.01
C GLU A 139 -4.78 14.98 -10.80
N LEU A 140 -5.96 14.36 -10.84
CA LEU A 140 -7.14 14.92 -11.51
C LEU A 140 -7.74 16.16 -10.81
N ARG A 141 -7.52 16.35 -9.50
CA ARG A 141 -8.04 17.52 -8.75
C ARG A 141 -7.21 18.77 -8.92
N GLU A 142 -5.99 18.67 -9.43
CA GLU A 142 -5.05 19.78 -9.54
C GLU A 142 -5.19 20.58 -10.86
N ILE A 143 -6.25 20.35 -11.64
CA ILE A 143 -6.62 21.21 -12.78
C ILE A 143 -7.75 22.17 -12.36
N PRO A 144 -7.49 23.27 -11.63
CA PRO A 144 -8.42 24.38 -11.60
C PRO A 144 -8.38 25.02 -12.98
N ILE A 145 -9.44 24.83 -13.76
CA ILE A 145 -9.64 25.54 -15.03
C ILE A 145 -9.68 27.04 -14.68
N PRO A 146 -8.67 27.85 -15.03
CA PRO A 146 -8.80 29.29 -14.90
C PRO A 146 -9.92 29.64 -15.88
N ARG A 147 -11.06 30.09 -15.37
CA ARG A 147 -12.17 30.59 -16.19
C ARG A 147 -11.59 31.73 -17.02
N TYR A 148 -11.24 31.48 -18.27
CA TYR A 148 -10.76 32.51 -19.19
C TYR A 148 -11.94 33.45 -19.41
N ARG A 149 -12.02 34.51 -18.59
CA ARG A 149 -12.98 35.58 -18.78
C ARG A 149 -12.57 36.29 -20.06
N SER A 150 -13.18 35.89 -21.18
CA SER A 150 -13.07 36.60 -22.44
C SER A 150 -13.45 38.06 -22.21
N SER A 151 -12.44 38.94 -22.23
CA SER A 151 -12.60 40.38 -22.11
C SER A 151 -13.27 40.87 -23.39
N LYS A 152 -14.61 40.99 -23.37
CA LYS A 152 -15.39 41.66 -24.41
C LYS A 152 -15.25 43.20 -24.31
N ASN A 153 -14.02 43.72 -24.31
CA ASN A 153 -13.75 45.16 -24.34
C ASN A 153 -12.94 45.63 -25.56
N ILE A 154 -12.72 44.77 -26.57
CA ILE A 154 -12.00 45.16 -27.79
C ILE A 154 -12.91 45.89 -28.81
N PHE A 155 -14.25 45.92 -28.62
CA PHE A 155 -15.15 46.57 -29.58
C PHE A 155 -15.45 48.05 -29.32
N GLN A 156 -14.83 48.70 -28.32
CA GLN A 156 -15.12 50.11 -27.98
C GLN A 156 -14.08 51.12 -28.50
N TYR A 157 -13.10 50.66 -29.28
CA TYR A 157 -12.09 51.53 -29.94
C TYR A 157 -12.17 51.48 -31.48
N MET A 158 -13.25 50.95 -32.05
CA MET A 158 -13.44 50.81 -33.50
C MET A 158 -14.79 51.40 -33.98
N LEU A 159 -15.30 52.40 -33.27
CA LEU A 159 -16.35 53.36 -33.69
C LEU A 159 -15.98 54.73 -33.12
#